data_AF-A0A094HWR8-F1
#
_entry.id   AF-A0A094HWR8-F1
#
_cell.length_a   1.000
_cell.length_b   1.000
_cell.length_c   1.000
_cell.angle_alpha   90.00
_cell.angle_beta   90.00
_cell.angle_gamma   90.00
#
_symmetry.space_group_name_H-M   'P 1'
#
loop_
_entity.id
_entity.type
_entity.pdbx_description
1 polymer ?
#
loop_
_entity_poly.entity_id
_entity_poly.type
_entity_poly.pdbx_seq_one_letter_code
_entity_poly.pdbx_strand_id
1 'polypeptide(L)'
;MRFSTSLAAAWLVAAVLGEKDAPVEPLGEVRTIPLRTHSLTPPYLDTDMQSRWWDFGGDTIIRTDKYVRLTSDRPSREGHIWSRVPLTATNWE
;
A
#
# COMPACT_ATOMS: atom_id res chain seq x y z
N MET A 1 56.08 32.58 -25.05
CA MET A 1 54.70 32.08 -25.01
C MET A 1 54.31 31.88 -23.56
N ARG A 2 53.44 32.71 -23.00
CA ARG A 2 52.93 32.57 -21.63
C ARG A 2 51.41 32.57 -21.73
N PHE A 3 50.83 31.37 -21.77
CA PHE A 3 49.38 31.19 -21.81
C PHE A 3 48.79 31.58 -20.45
N SER A 4 47.78 32.45 -20.50
CA SER A 4 47.12 33.06 -19.35
C SER A 4 46.38 31.99 -18.53
N THR A 5 46.82 31.78 -17.28
CA THR A 5 46.22 30.82 -16.32
C THR A 5 44.87 31.29 -15.78
N SER A 6 44.46 32.53 -16.07
CA SER A 6 43.23 33.15 -15.57
C SER A 6 41.96 32.52 -16.15
N LEU A 7 42.03 32.02 -17.39
CA LEU A 7 40.88 31.38 -18.05
C LEU A 7 40.56 30.02 -17.43
N ALA A 8 41.56 29.23 -17.04
CA ALA A 8 41.35 27.91 -16.44
C ALA A 8 40.68 28.00 -15.05
N ALA A 9 41.02 29.02 -14.25
CA ALA A 9 40.39 29.26 -12.96
C ALA A 9 38.90 29.65 -13.10
N ALA A 10 38.56 30.46 -14.10
CA ALA A 10 37.17 30.83 -14.37
C ALA A 10 36.31 29.63 -14.78
N TRP A 11 36.87 28.69 -15.56
CA TRP A 11 36.19 27.46 -15.95
C TRP A 11 35.97 26.49 -14.77
N LEU A 12 36.95 26.39 -13.86
CA LEU A 12 36.82 25.56 -12.65
C LEU A 12 35.77 26.10 -11.67
N VAL A 13 35.65 27.43 -11.53
CA VAL A 13 34.61 28.06 -10.70
C VAL A 13 33.22 27.84 -11.30
N ALA A 14 33.08 27.92 -12.63
CA ALA A 14 31.80 27.66 -13.29
C ALA A 14 31.33 26.20 -13.16
N ALA A 15 32.26 25.24 -13.12
CA ALA A 15 31.92 23.82 -12.93
C ALA A 15 31.48 23.49 -11.49
N VAL A 16 32.02 24.18 -10.48
CA VAL A 16 31.65 23.98 -9.06
C VAL A 16 30.32 24.62 -8.69
N LEU A 17 29.91 25.68 -9.38
CA LEU A 17 28.64 26.39 -9.13
C LEU A 17 27.44 25.83 -9.92
N GLY A 18 27.67 24.78 -10.72
CA GLY A 18 26.71 24.26 -11.71
C GLY A 18 25.87 23.06 -11.28
N GLU A 19 25.93 22.62 -10.02
CA GLU A 19 25.05 21.54 -9.54
C GLU A 19 23.73 22.14 -9.07
N LYS A 20 22.85 22.41 -10.04
CA LYS A 20 21.44 22.63 -9.77
C LYS A 20 20.87 21.28 -9.36
N ASP A 21 20.66 21.09 -8.07
CA ASP A 21 19.79 20.03 -7.57
C ASP A 21 18.49 20.09 -8.36
N ALA A 22 18.27 19.11 -9.23
CA ALA A 22 17.00 18.99 -9.93
C ALA A 22 15.92 18.96 -8.84
N PRO A 23 14.82 19.72 -8.97
CA PRO A 23 13.71 19.57 -8.06
C PRO A 23 13.33 18.09 -8.09
N VAL A 24 13.55 17.40 -6.98
CA VAL A 24 12.93 16.10 -6.76
C VAL A 24 11.44 16.44 -6.71
N GLU A 25 10.77 16.35 -7.84
CA GLU A 25 9.31 16.34 -7.92
C GLU A 25 8.89 15.30 -6.88
N PRO A 26 8.31 15.72 -5.73
CA PRO A 26 7.86 14.75 -4.77
C PRO A 26 6.89 13.86 -5.54
N LEU A 27 7.21 12.57 -5.67
CA LEU A 27 6.34 11.57 -6.28
C LEU A 27 4.93 11.89 -5.82
N GLY A 28 4.13 12.44 -6.75
CA GLY A 28 2.98 13.27 -6.41
C GLY A 28 2.19 12.66 -5.26
N GLU A 29 1.96 13.45 -4.20
CA GLU A 29 1.32 13.05 -2.95
C GLU A 29 0.47 11.78 -3.10
N VAL A 30 1.02 10.63 -2.69
CA VAL A 30 0.33 9.34 -2.83
C VAL A 30 -0.84 9.35 -1.85
N ARG A 31 -2.05 9.53 -2.37
CA ARG A 31 -3.28 9.56 -1.58
C ARG A 31 -3.81 8.15 -1.39
N THR A 32 -3.71 7.64 -0.17
CA THR A 32 -4.31 6.36 0.23
C THR A 32 -5.75 6.59 0.67
N ILE A 33 -6.71 5.93 0.01
CA ILE A 33 -8.12 5.96 0.38
C ILE A 33 -8.48 4.61 1.00
N PRO A 34 -8.88 4.54 2.28
CA PRO A 34 -9.25 3.27 2.90
C PRO A 34 -10.58 2.76 2.33
N LEU A 35 -10.54 1.54 1.76
CA LEU A 35 -11.72 0.90 1.18
C LEU A 35 -12.41 0.02 2.22
N ARG A 36 -13.42 0.57 2.90
CA ARG A 36 -14.18 -0.17 3.93
C ARG A 36 -14.77 -1.50 3.43
N THR A 37 -15.12 -1.59 2.15
CA THR A 37 -15.68 -2.81 1.53
C THR A 37 -14.64 -3.91 1.32
N HIS A 38 -13.35 -3.57 1.31
CA HIS A 38 -12.21 -4.48 1.10
C HIS A 38 -11.29 -4.53 2.32
N SER A 39 -11.77 -4.09 3.49
CA SER A 39 -11.04 -4.16 4.74
C SER A 39 -11.82 -4.94 5.79
N LEU A 40 -11.10 -5.66 6.65
CA LEU A 40 -11.67 -6.37 7.80
C LEU A 40 -11.29 -5.65 9.09
N THR A 41 -12.29 -5.18 9.81
CA THR A 41 -12.12 -4.55 11.13
C THR A 41 -13.16 -5.10 12.09
N PRO A 42 -12.82 -5.32 13.37
CA PRO A 42 -13.82 -5.67 14.37
C PRO A 42 -14.90 -4.58 14.49
N PRO A 43 -16.18 -4.92 14.72
CA PRO A 43 -16.73 -6.28 14.71
C PRO A 43 -16.84 -6.88 13.29
N TYR A 44 -16.44 -8.14 13.12
CA TYR A 44 -16.40 -8.78 11.79
C TYR A 44 -17.78 -9.21 11.25
N LEU A 45 -18.80 -9.24 12.11
CA LEU A 45 -20.18 -9.57 11.77
C LEU A 45 -21.05 -8.37 12.11
N ASP A 46 -21.99 -8.06 11.23
CA ASP A 46 -22.90 -6.91 11.39
C ASP A 46 -24.17 -7.34 12.13
N THR A 47 -25.01 -8.17 11.51
CA THR A 47 -26.33 -8.57 12.04
C THR A 47 -26.61 -10.02 11.65
N ASP A 48 -27.27 -10.78 12.54
CA ASP A 48 -27.71 -12.17 12.29
C ASP A 48 -26.60 -13.09 11.76
N MET A 49 -25.39 -12.94 12.30
CA MET A 49 -24.19 -13.71 11.92
C MET A 49 -23.72 -13.53 10.46
N GLN A 50 -24.11 -12.44 9.80
CA GLN A 50 -23.65 -12.10 8.45
C GLN A 50 -22.79 -10.83 8.45
N SER A 51 -21.80 -10.79 7.57
CA SER A 51 -21.10 -9.55 7.20
C SER A 51 -21.73 -8.97 5.94
N ARG A 52 -21.79 -7.63 5.87
CA ARG A 52 -22.27 -6.92 4.68
C ARG A 52 -21.34 -7.10 3.47
N TRP A 53 -20.03 -7.04 3.70
CA TRP A 53 -19.04 -6.95 2.63
C TRP A 53 -18.31 -8.25 2.34
N TRP A 54 -18.34 -9.19 3.29
CA TRP A 54 -17.57 -10.41 3.25
C TRP A 54 -18.48 -11.62 3.26
N ASP A 55 -18.11 -12.61 2.46
CA ASP A 55 -18.69 -13.94 2.50
C ASP A 55 -17.69 -14.91 3.12
N PHE A 56 -18.19 -15.84 3.93
CA PHE A 56 -17.39 -16.82 4.65
C PHE A 56 -18.01 -18.20 4.50
N GLY A 57 -17.16 -19.22 4.41
CA GLY A 57 -17.63 -20.60 4.33
C GLY A 57 -16.56 -21.63 4.65
N GLY A 58 -16.94 -22.90 4.49
CA GLY A 58 -16.13 -24.05 4.88
C GLY A 58 -15.97 -24.16 6.40
N ASP A 59 -14.75 -24.42 6.87
CA ASP A 59 -14.39 -24.54 8.29
C ASP A 59 -14.04 -23.19 8.97
N THR A 60 -14.41 -22.06 8.36
CA THR A 60 -14.07 -20.72 8.88
C THR A 60 -14.81 -20.40 10.18
N ILE A 61 -14.05 -20.03 11.22
CA ILE A 61 -14.57 -19.63 12.53
C ILE A 61 -14.42 -18.13 12.71
N ILE A 62 -15.53 -17.47 13.02
CA ILE A 62 -15.56 -16.01 13.20
C ILE A 62 -15.82 -15.72 14.67
N ARG A 63 -14.84 -15.10 15.33
CA ARG A 63 -14.99 -14.49 16.65
C ARG A 63 -15.20 -13.01 16.43
N THR A 64 -16.46 -12.58 16.46
CA THR A 64 -16.91 -11.21 16.09
C THR A 64 -16.02 -10.10 16.62
N ASP A 65 -15.53 -10.23 17.85
CA ASP A 65 -14.77 -9.24 18.60
C ASP A 65 -13.24 -9.48 18.61
N LYS A 66 -12.75 -10.58 18.02
CA LYS A 66 -11.35 -11.03 18.22
C LYS A 66 -10.60 -11.36 16.94
N TYR A 67 -11.09 -12.33 16.19
CA TYR A 67 -10.37 -12.85 15.02
C TYR A 67 -11.28 -13.60 14.06
N VAL A 68 -10.81 -13.72 12.82
CA VAL A 68 -11.33 -14.67 11.83
C VAL A 68 -10.27 -15.75 11.65
N ARG A 69 -10.66 -17.01 11.79
CA ARG A 69 -9.78 -18.17 11.61
C ARG A 69 -10.32 -19.00 10.45
N LEU A 70 -9.53 -19.18 9.40
CA LEU A 70 -9.95 -19.96 8.23
C LEU A 70 -10.08 -21.45 8.54
N THR A 71 -9.13 -22.02 9.29
CA THR A 71 -9.14 -23.46 9.62
C THR A 71 -8.71 -23.69 11.07
N SER A 72 -9.24 -24.75 11.67
CA SER A 72 -8.76 -25.25 12.95
C SER A 72 -7.49 -26.09 12.76
N ASP A 73 -6.79 -26.35 13.87
CA ASP A 73 -5.61 -27.22 13.91
C ASP A 73 -6.01 -28.71 13.81
N ARG A 74 -6.61 -29.07 12.67
CA ARG A 74 -7.00 -30.43 12.31
C ARG A 74 -6.69 -30.67 10.85
N PRO A 75 -6.30 -31.90 10.47
CA PRO A 75 -6.06 -32.23 9.07
C PRO A 75 -7.36 -32.12 8.25
N SER A 76 -7.18 -31.88 6.96
CA SER A 76 -8.26 -31.83 5.96
C SER A 76 -9.36 -30.83 6.29
N ARG A 77 -8.96 -29.58 6.57
CA ARG A 77 -9.86 -28.44 6.79
C ARG A 77 -9.68 -27.43 5.67
N GLU A 78 -10.78 -26.87 5.20
CA GLU A 78 -10.78 -25.85 4.16
C GLU A 78 -11.78 -24.76 4.53
N GLY A 79 -11.32 -23.52 4.61
CA GLY A 79 -12.15 -22.36 4.87
C GLY A 79 -11.80 -21.26 3.89
N HIS A 80 -12.80 -20.45 3.54
CA HIS A 80 -12.61 -19.33 2.63
C HIS A 80 -13.27 -18.07 3.17
N ILE A 81 -12.74 -16.96 2.67
CA ILE A 81 -13.27 -15.62 2.87
C ILE A 81 -13.10 -14.83 1.58
N TRP A 82 -14.14 -14.17 1.12
CA TRP A 82 -14.12 -13.40 -0.12
C TRP A 82 -14.93 -12.11 0.02
N SER A 83 -14.47 -11.04 -0.62
CA SER A 83 -15.28 -9.82 -0.73
C SER A 83 -16.45 -10.07 -1.69
N ARG A 84 -17.64 -9.60 -1.31
CA ARG A 84 -18.85 -9.74 -2.13
C ARG A 84 -18.89 -8.77 -3.31
N VAL A 85 -18.12 -7.69 -3.21
CA VAL A 85 -18.02 -6.66 -4.25
C VAL A 85 -16.68 -6.78 -4.99
N PRO A 86 -16.67 -6.53 -6.30
CA PRO A 86 -15.43 -6.50 -7.07
C PRO A 86 -14.62 -5.24 -6.73
N LEU A 87 -13.29 -5.36 -6.78
CA LEU A 87 -12.38 -4.23 -6.62
C LEU A 87 -12.35 -3.39 -7.90
N THR A 88 -12.69 -2.11 -7.78
CA THR A 88 -12.66 -1.15 -8.90
C THR A 88 -11.41 -0.26 -8.89
N ALA A 89 -10.57 -0.36 -7.88
CA ALA A 89 -9.36 0.44 -7.74
C ALA A 89 -8.26 -0.06 -8.70
N THR A 90 -7.65 0.85 -9.45
CA THR A 90 -6.54 0.53 -10.37
C THR A 90 -5.25 0.22 -9.61
N ASN A 91 -4.99 0.96 -8.52
CA ASN A 91 -3.84 0.78 -7.64
C ASN A 91 -4.36 0.48 -6.23
N TRP A 92 -3.77 -0.48 -5.53
CA TRP A 92 -4.20 -0.94 -4.20
C TRP A 92 -3.01 -1.40 -3.36
N GLU A 93 -3.17 -1.36 -2.04
CA GLU A 93 -2.26 -1.87 -1.02
C GLU A 93 -3.07 -2.50 0.12
#